data_AF-A0A7V6GC17-F1
#
_entry.id   AF-A0A7V6GC17-F1
#
_cell.length_a   1.000
_cell.length_b   1.000
_cell.length_c   1.000
_cell.angle_alpha   90.00
_cell.angle_beta   90.00
_cell.angle_gamma   90.00
#
_symmetry.space_group_name_H-M   'P 1'
#
loop_
_entity.id
_entity.type
_entity.pdbx_description
1 polymer ?
#
loop_
_entity_poly.entity_id
_entity_poly.type
_entity_poly.pdbx_seq_one_letter_code
_entity_poly.pdbx_strand_id
1 'polypeptide(L)'
;MKVKLSKKIVFLMVMALVVALAAACGAQPADEQSGDQSGDENTAVESVKIGLNYELSGAVATYGGNTVKGIEMAAKEINESGGVLGGAKIELIKYDNKSDAAEATNVQTKLITVDGVVASIGPATSTNTLAAIPVSMDNQVPLLTPSGTADMVTVDEATGKAKEYAFRLCFYDSFQGSVGANFIFNSLQLKKAAVYVDTNSDYSKAIGEVFKKTFTELGGEIVAEENYVNTDQDFKPTLTRIKSANPEVIYLPGYYNNVGLIVKQAREMGITVPFVGADGYDSPDLVKLGGAENLNNVFFTNHYSSQDTDPNVQKFVEAFKAANGDEPDAFAALGYDAMYLMADAINRAGKADPEAIKDALAATQDFAGVTGTLSMDENHNPVKAVVILELKDGVQTFRDKILP
;
A
#
# COMPACT_ATOMS: atom_id res chain seq x y z
N MET A 1 63.52 -16.00 5.67
CA MET A 1 64.32 -15.60 6.85
C MET A 1 63.36 -15.01 7.88
N LYS A 2 62.96 -15.76 8.91
CA LYS A 2 62.01 -15.31 9.94
C LYS A 2 62.76 -14.53 11.02
N VAL A 3 62.53 -13.22 11.12
CA VAL A 3 63.08 -12.40 12.21
C VAL A 3 62.12 -12.48 13.40
N LYS A 4 62.55 -13.10 14.49
CA LYS A 4 61.85 -13.07 15.79
C LYS A 4 62.09 -11.73 16.46
N LEU A 5 61.07 -10.88 16.50
CA LEU A 5 61.09 -9.66 17.31
C LEU A 5 60.81 -10.03 18.78
N SER A 6 61.69 -9.62 19.70
CA SER A 6 61.56 -9.96 21.12
C SER A 6 60.50 -9.08 21.80
N LYS A 7 59.66 -9.70 22.65
CA LYS A 7 58.56 -9.04 23.39
C LYS A 7 58.99 -7.90 24.33
N LYS A 8 60.29 -7.65 24.51
CA LYS A 8 60.83 -6.59 25.37
C LYS A 8 60.95 -5.23 24.67
N ILE A 9 60.95 -5.18 23.34
CA ILE A 9 61.08 -3.92 22.57
C ILE A 9 59.72 -3.22 22.37
N VAL A 10 58.62 -3.97 22.35
CA VAL A 10 57.26 -3.42 22.21
C VAL A 10 56.78 -2.72 23.50
N PHE A 11 57.27 -3.14 24.66
CA PHE A 11 56.85 -2.57 25.95
C PHE A 11 57.48 -1.19 26.24
N LEU A 12 58.61 -0.86 25.61
CA LEU A 12 59.31 0.42 25.80
C LEU A 12 58.76 1.56 24.92
N MET A 13 58.02 1.26 23.85
CA MET A 13 57.38 2.27 22.99
C MET A 13 55.99 2.72 23.47
N VAL A 14 55.35 1.98 24.38
CA VAL A 14 54.00 2.30 24.89
C VAL A 14 54.04 3.18 26.14
N MET A 15 55.18 3.26 26.84
CA MET A 15 55.34 4.12 28.04
C MET A 15 55.78 5.56 27.74
N ALA A 16 56.15 5.90 26.50
CA ALA A 16 56.66 7.22 26.13
C ALA A 16 55.58 8.20 25.61
N LEU A 17 54.31 7.79 25.50
CA LEU A 17 53.22 8.64 24.99
C LEU A 17 52.19 9.08 26.04
N VAL A 18 52.39 8.75 27.33
CA VAL A 18 51.41 9.01 28.41
C VAL A 18 51.92 10.04 29.45
N VAL A 19 53.04 10.73 29.20
CA VAL A 19 53.60 11.73 30.15
C VAL A 19 53.78 13.12 29.52
N ALA A 20 52.80 13.59 28.75
CA ALA A 20 52.83 14.92 28.15
C ALA A 20 51.53 15.72 28.34
N LEU A 21 50.84 15.56 29.49
CA LEU A 21 49.74 16.44 29.91
C LEU A 21 49.73 16.58 31.45
N ALA A 22 50.66 17.35 31.99
CA ALA A 22 50.54 17.97 33.31
C ALA A 22 51.66 19.00 33.53
N ALA A 23 51.41 20.28 33.20
CA ALA A 23 51.93 21.46 33.92
C ALA A 23 51.69 22.74 33.09
N ALA A 24 50.54 23.39 33.31
CA ALA A 24 50.41 24.83 33.13
C ALA A 24 49.23 25.32 33.98
N CYS A 25 49.50 25.54 35.28
CA CYS A 25 48.66 26.36 36.14
C CYS A 25 48.96 27.84 35.86
N GLY A 26 47.93 28.63 35.57
CA GLY A 26 47.93 30.08 35.64
C GLY A 26 46.55 30.52 36.12
N ALA A 27 46.47 31.12 37.31
CA ALA A 27 45.25 31.39 38.05
C ALA A 27 44.70 32.82 37.82
N GLN A 28 43.39 32.95 38.09
CA GLN A 28 42.64 34.10 38.65
C GLN A 28 41.63 34.82 37.71
N PRO A 29 40.46 35.28 38.20
CA PRO A 29 39.49 34.68 39.13
C PRO A 29 38.08 34.48 38.49
N ALA A 30 37.23 33.74 39.20
CA ALA A 30 35.84 33.47 38.86
C ALA A 30 34.92 34.65 39.22
N ASP A 31 33.98 34.98 38.32
CA ASP A 31 32.71 35.60 38.66
C ASP A 31 31.62 34.52 38.55
N GLU A 32 30.98 34.23 39.68
CA GLU A 32 29.75 33.45 39.77
C GLU A 32 28.59 34.28 39.19
N GLN A 33 27.97 33.77 38.13
CA GLN A 33 26.60 34.14 37.82
C GLN A 33 25.80 32.86 37.56
N SER A 34 25.13 32.42 38.62
CA SER A 34 24.04 31.45 38.61
C SER A 34 22.92 31.96 37.69
N GLY A 35 22.83 31.38 36.49
CA GLY A 35 21.68 31.51 35.59
C GLY A 35 21.02 30.14 35.49
N ASP A 36 19.93 29.97 36.23
CA ASP A 36 18.92 28.94 36.01
C ASP A 36 18.29 29.21 34.64
N GLN A 37 18.69 28.42 33.63
CA GLN A 37 18.00 28.34 32.34
C GLN A 37 17.44 26.93 32.20
N SER A 38 16.31 26.68 32.87
CA SER A 38 15.26 25.85 32.31
C SER A 38 14.69 26.56 31.06
N GLY A 39 15.48 26.54 29.99
CA GLY A 39 15.04 26.93 28.66
C GLY A 39 14.41 25.70 28.02
N ASP A 40 13.08 25.73 27.93
CA ASP A 40 12.32 24.89 27.01
C ASP A 40 12.75 25.29 25.59
N GLU A 41 13.87 24.73 25.11
CA GLU A 41 14.27 24.83 23.71
C GLU A 41 13.32 23.96 22.91
N ASN A 42 12.15 24.53 22.62
CA ASN A 42 11.27 24.08 21.56
C ASN A 42 12.01 24.30 20.23
N THR A 43 12.97 23.41 19.92
CA THR A 43 13.57 23.33 18.59
C THR A 43 12.44 22.96 17.64
N ALA A 44 11.92 23.97 16.95
CA ALA A 44 10.87 23.79 15.97
C ALA A 44 11.30 22.70 14.98
N VAL A 45 10.49 21.63 14.88
CA VAL A 45 10.75 20.53 13.96
C VAL A 45 10.72 21.10 12.54
N GLU A 46 11.87 21.17 11.87
CA GLU A 46 11.96 21.75 10.51
C GLU A 46 11.37 20.83 9.44
N SER A 47 11.55 19.51 9.60
CA SER A 47 10.98 18.50 8.71
C SER A 47 10.53 17.24 9.44
N VAL A 48 9.54 16.55 8.86
CA VAL A 48 9.04 15.26 9.30
C VAL A 48 9.28 14.25 8.18
N LYS A 49 10.12 13.25 8.44
CA LYS A 49 10.49 12.23 7.46
C LYS A 49 9.46 11.11 7.40
N ILE A 50 8.94 10.86 6.21
CA ILE A 50 7.98 9.78 5.93
C ILE A 50 8.59 8.84 4.90
N GLY A 51 8.61 7.54 5.22
CA GLY A 51 9.18 6.52 4.36
C GLY A 51 8.19 6.00 3.32
N LEU A 52 8.63 5.88 2.08
CA LEU A 52 7.87 5.30 0.98
C LEU A 52 8.56 4.02 0.50
N ASN A 53 7.88 2.89 0.70
CA ASN A 53 8.34 1.56 0.31
C ASN A 53 7.42 1.04 -0.78
N TYR A 54 7.78 1.13 -2.07
CA TYR A 54 6.85 0.83 -3.16
C TYR A 54 7.46 0.05 -4.31
N GLU A 55 6.58 -0.63 -5.04
CA GLU A 55 6.82 -1.30 -6.30
C GLU A 55 7.05 -0.24 -7.41
N LEU A 56 8.25 0.35 -7.49
CA LEU A 56 8.59 1.34 -8.51
C LEU A 56 9.19 0.69 -9.77
N SER A 57 9.63 -0.55 -9.64
CA SER A 57 9.93 -1.46 -10.73
C SER A 57 9.38 -2.86 -10.44
N GLY A 58 9.59 -3.78 -11.38
CA GLY A 58 9.11 -5.16 -11.27
C GLY A 58 7.72 -5.36 -11.84
N ALA A 59 7.06 -6.44 -11.41
CA ALA A 59 5.87 -6.98 -12.04
C ALA A 59 4.66 -6.03 -12.01
N VAL A 60 4.55 -5.22 -10.96
CA VAL A 60 3.40 -4.35 -10.70
C VAL A 60 3.79 -2.88 -10.52
N ALA A 61 4.81 -2.45 -11.27
CA ALA A 61 5.38 -1.10 -11.18
C ALA A 61 4.34 0.04 -11.36
N THR A 62 3.22 -0.22 -12.04
CA THR A 62 2.17 0.79 -12.22
C THR A 62 1.52 1.17 -10.89
N TYR A 63 1.30 0.20 -9.99
CA TYR A 63 0.67 0.46 -8.70
C TYR A 63 1.53 1.39 -7.84
N GLY A 64 2.80 1.03 -7.62
CA GLY A 64 3.70 1.83 -6.80
C GLY A 64 4.00 3.19 -7.46
N GLY A 65 4.22 3.21 -8.78
CA GLY A 65 4.43 4.45 -9.53
C GLY A 65 3.26 5.44 -9.41
N ASN A 66 2.02 4.98 -9.60
CA ASN A 66 0.85 5.86 -9.53
C ASN A 66 0.49 6.25 -8.09
N THR A 67 0.63 5.32 -7.13
CA THR A 67 0.44 5.63 -5.69
C THR A 67 1.41 6.73 -5.24
N VAL A 68 2.69 6.62 -5.61
CA VAL A 68 3.70 7.62 -5.25
C VAL A 68 3.43 8.98 -5.89
N LYS A 69 2.95 9.05 -7.15
CA LYS A 69 2.53 10.32 -7.75
C LYS A 69 1.43 11.01 -6.92
N GLY A 70 0.45 10.24 -6.45
CA GLY A 70 -0.60 10.74 -5.55
C GLY A 70 -0.05 11.28 -4.23
N ILE A 71 0.84 10.52 -3.59
CA ILE A 71 1.52 10.91 -2.34
C ILE A 71 2.34 12.19 -2.54
N GLU A 72 3.15 12.26 -3.60
CA GLU A 72 4.01 13.42 -3.88
C GLU A 72 3.20 14.68 -4.18
N MET A 73 2.07 14.55 -4.89
CA MET A 73 1.14 15.65 -5.14
C MET A 73 0.55 16.18 -3.82
N ALA A 74 0.02 15.30 -2.96
CA ALA A 74 -0.53 15.69 -1.67
C ALA A 74 0.53 16.31 -0.75
N ALA A 75 1.72 15.72 -0.65
CA ALA A 75 2.82 16.24 0.18
C ALA A 75 3.25 17.64 -0.28
N LYS A 76 3.28 17.88 -1.59
CA LYS A 76 3.55 19.21 -2.15
C LYS A 76 2.48 20.21 -1.73
N GLU A 77 1.21 19.88 -1.90
CA GLU A 77 0.08 20.76 -1.51
C GLU A 77 0.10 21.09 -0.01
N ILE A 78 0.36 20.09 0.84
CA ILE A 78 0.48 20.27 2.30
C ILE A 78 1.66 21.19 2.64
N ASN A 79 2.82 20.96 2.04
CA ASN A 79 4.01 21.79 2.27
C ASN A 79 3.82 23.24 1.79
N GLU A 80 3.16 23.45 0.64
CA GLU A 80 2.81 24.77 0.13
C GLU A 80 1.76 25.49 1.00
N SER A 81 0.94 24.72 1.72
CA SER A 81 -0.08 25.21 2.66
C SER A 81 0.44 25.44 4.08
N GLY A 82 1.76 25.38 4.30
CA GLY A 82 2.39 25.67 5.59
C GLY A 82 2.88 24.43 6.35
N GLY A 83 2.79 23.23 5.76
CA GLY A 83 3.33 22.01 6.34
C GLY A 83 2.48 21.43 7.49
N VAL A 84 3.12 20.63 8.33
CA VAL A 84 2.55 20.00 9.52
C VAL A 84 3.16 20.60 10.80
N LEU A 85 2.58 20.31 11.97
CA LEU A 85 3.13 20.73 13.27
C LEU A 85 3.46 22.24 13.36
N GLY A 86 2.64 23.08 12.70
CA GLY A 86 2.82 24.53 12.72
C GLY A 86 3.95 25.08 11.83
N GLY A 87 4.45 24.31 10.86
CA GLY A 87 5.45 24.81 9.90
C GLY A 87 6.42 23.76 9.33
N ALA A 88 6.45 22.56 9.92
CA ALA A 88 7.36 21.49 9.55
C ALA A 88 7.05 20.94 8.16
N LYS A 89 8.07 20.79 7.31
CA LYS A 89 7.88 20.21 5.97
C LYS A 89 7.81 18.69 6.03
N ILE A 90 6.92 18.10 5.25
CA ILE A 90 6.95 16.66 4.96
C ILE A 90 8.13 16.39 4.02
N GLU A 91 9.03 15.52 4.44
CA GLU A 91 10.18 15.03 3.68
C GLU A 91 9.95 13.55 3.33
N LEU A 92 9.79 13.24 2.05
CA LEU A 92 9.55 11.89 1.58
C LEU A 92 10.88 11.16 1.30
N ILE A 93 11.11 10.03 1.98
CA ILE A 93 12.26 9.16 1.73
C ILE A 93 11.77 7.92 0.97
N LYS A 94 12.15 7.79 -0.30
CA LYS A 94 11.56 6.81 -1.22
C LYS A 94 12.55 5.75 -1.67
N TYR A 95 12.13 4.49 -1.62
CA TYR A 95 12.86 3.36 -2.21
C TYR A 95 11.96 2.43 -3.01
N ASP A 96 12.58 1.75 -3.97
CA ASP A 96 11.97 0.73 -4.81
C ASP A 96 12.16 -0.65 -4.18
N ASN A 97 11.06 -1.36 -3.92
CA ASN A 97 11.06 -2.76 -3.48
C ASN A 97 10.97 -3.77 -4.64
N LYS A 98 10.90 -3.31 -5.89
CA LYS A 98 10.98 -4.13 -7.11
C LYS A 98 9.89 -5.20 -7.23
N SER A 99 8.75 -5.02 -6.54
CA SER A 99 7.71 -6.05 -6.44
C SER A 99 8.18 -7.35 -5.77
N ASP A 100 9.17 -7.28 -4.87
CA ASP A 100 9.73 -8.43 -4.15
C ASP A 100 9.57 -8.29 -2.63
N ALA A 101 9.11 -9.36 -1.99
CA ALA A 101 8.80 -9.36 -0.56
C ALA A 101 10.07 -9.20 0.31
N ALA A 102 11.18 -9.83 -0.05
CA ALA A 102 12.42 -9.73 0.72
C ALA A 102 13.02 -8.33 0.59
N GLU A 103 12.95 -7.74 -0.60
CA GLU A 103 13.37 -6.35 -0.80
C GLU A 103 12.44 -5.38 -0.07
N ALA A 104 11.13 -5.63 0.01
CA ALA A 104 10.21 -4.84 0.82
C ALA A 104 10.60 -4.84 2.31
N THR A 105 11.01 -5.99 2.87
CA THR A 105 11.56 -6.08 4.23
C THR A 105 12.86 -5.27 4.38
N ASN A 106 13.78 -5.37 3.41
CA ASN A 106 15.05 -4.64 3.44
C ASN A 106 14.85 -3.12 3.38
N VAL A 107 13.97 -2.66 2.49
CA VAL A 107 13.59 -1.26 2.34
C VAL A 107 12.97 -0.74 3.64
N GLN A 108 12.03 -1.49 4.23
CA GLN A 108 11.39 -1.08 5.48
C GLN A 108 12.42 -0.94 6.62
N THR A 109 13.35 -1.91 6.71
CA THR A 109 14.43 -1.87 7.70
C THR A 109 15.28 -0.63 7.50
N LYS A 110 15.69 -0.33 6.26
CA LYS A 110 16.51 0.85 5.96
C LYS A 110 15.80 2.16 6.31
N LEU A 111 14.53 2.31 5.90
CA LEU A 111 13.73 3.50 6.18
C LEU A 111 13.69 3.80 7.67
N ILE A 112 13.49 2.78 8.50
CA ILE A 112 13.40 2.92 9.95
C ILE A 112 14.78 3.11 10.58
N THR A 113 15.72 2.19 10.34
CA THR A 113 16.96 2.12 11.13
C THR A 113 18.07 3.03 10.63
N VAL A 114 18.01 3.49 9.37
CA VAL A 114 19.02 4.35 8.75
C VAL A 114 18.47 5.75 8.52
N ASP A 115 17.30 5.84 7.87
CA ASP A 115 16.75 7.14 7.47
C ASP A 115 15.96 7.83 8.59
N GLY A 116 15.56 7.06 9.62
CA GLY A 116 14.91 7.57 10.82
C GLY A 116 13.51 8.14 10.56
N VAL A 117 12.75 7.50 9.67
CA VAL A 117 11.37 7.93 9.36
C VAL A 117 10.46 7.70 10.56
N VAL A 118 9.51 8.62 10.77
CA VAL A 118 8.57 8.52 11.91
C VAL A 118 7.30 7.72 11.58
N ALA A 119 7.06 7.49 10.29
CA ALA A 119 5.99 6.66 9.76
C ALA A 119 6.35 6.20 8.34
N SER A 120 5.71 5.15 7.86
CA SER A 120 5.84 4.67 6.48
C SER A 120 4.49 4.60 5.77
N ILE A 121 4.48 4.88 4.47
CA ILE A 121 3.33 4.66 3.59
C ILE A 121 3.72 3.62 2.52
N GLY A 122 2.85 2.64 2.33
CA GLY A 122 3.06 1.49 1.44
C GLY A 122 3.61 0.27 2.18
N PRO A 123 3.93 -0.84 1.50
CA PRO A 123 3.79 -1.13 0.05
C PRO A 123 2.37 -1.12 -0.54
N ALA A 124 2.30 -1.21 -1.88
CA ALA A 124 1.01 -1.23 -2.58
C ALA A 124 0.35 -2.61 -2.52
N THR A 125 1.11 -3.69 -2.65
CA THR A 125 0.56 -5.05 -2.65
C THR A 125 0.45 -5.63 -1.24
N SER A 126 -0.57 -6.46 -1.00
CA SER A 126 -0.77 -7.16 0.28
C SER A 126 0.46 -8.00 0.67
N THR A 127 1.03 -8.77 -0.26
CA THR A 127 2.20 -9.63 0.01
C THR A 127 3.43 -8.82 0.45
N ASN A 128 3.76 -7.72 -0.24
CA ASN A 128 4.91 -6.89 0.16
C ASN A 128 4.62 -6.12 1.47
N THR A 129 3.37 -5.73 1.69
CA THR A 129 2.94 -5.10 2.94
C THR A 129 3.12 -6.06 4.13
N LEU A 130 2.67 -7.30 3.98
CA LEU A 130 2.85 -8.34 5.00
C LEU A 130 4.31 -8.62 5.31
N ALA A 131 5.20 -8.52 4.32
CA ALA A 131 6.65 -8.67 4.53
C ALA A 131 7.30 -7.47 5.25
N ALA A 132 6.75 -6.26 5.10
CA ALA A 132 7.23 -5.05 5.76
C ALA A 132 6.68 -4.87 7.19
N ILE A 133 5.50 -5.41 7.49
CA ILE A 133 4.82 -5.25 8.79
C ILE A 133 5.68 -5.70 9.99
N PRO A 134 6.33 -6.89 10.01
CA PRO A 134 7.13 -7.32 11.16
C PRO A 134 8.20 -6.31 11.56
N VAL A 135 8.87 -5.71 10.57
CA VAL A 135 9.91 -4.69 10.82
C VAL A 135 9.29 -3.45 11.49
N SER A 136 8.12 -3.04 11.03
CA SER A 136 7.40 -1.86 11.56
C SER A 136 6.90 -2.11 12.99
N MET A 137 6.38 -3.31 13.25
CA MET A 137 5.96 -3.75 14.59
C MET A 137 7.14 -3.82 15.56
N ASP A 138 8.25 -4.46 15.17
CA ASP A 138 9.42 -4.65 16.04
C ASP A 138 10.11 -3.33 16.40
N ASN A 139 10.00 -2.32 15.54
CA ASN A 139 10.59 -0.99 15.74
C ASN A 139 9.58 0.08 16.16
N GLN A 140 8.31 -0.28 16.37
CA GLN A 140 7.25 0.64 16.81
C GLN A 140 7.08 1.86 15.90
N VAL A 141 7.15 1.65 14.57
CA VAL A 141 6.92 2.70 13.57
C VAL A 141 5.64 2.38 12.79
N PRO A 142 4.63 3.27 12.75
CA PRO A 142 3.39 3.00 12.05
C PRO A 142 3.62 2.88 10.54
N LEU A 143 3.03 1.84 9.95
CA LEU A 143 2.95 1.58 8.53
C LEU A 143 1.48 1.71 8.08
N LEU A 144 1.23 2.63 7.15
CA LEU A 144 -0.07 2.81 6.51
C LEU A 144 0.01 2.34 5.05
N THR A 145 -0.64 1.23 4.72
CA THR A 145 -0.79 0.84 3.31
C THR A 145 -2.02 1.51 2.68
N PRO A 146 -1.90 2.19 1.53
CA PRO A 146 -3.05 2.71 0.84
C PRO A 146 -3.91 1.63 0.18
N SER A 147 -3.31 0.49 -0.21
CA SER A 147 -3.94 -0.49 -1.12
C SER A 147 -3.70 -1.97 -0.76
N GLY A 148 -3.05 -2.28 0.36
CA GLY A 148 -2.94 -3.65 0.86
C GLY A 148 -4.26 -4.13 1.48
N THR A 149 -5.07 -4.83 0.69
CA THR A 149 -6.45 -5.21 1.06
C THR A 149 -6.57 -6.54 1.80
N ALA A 150 -5.54 -7.38 1.90
CA ALA A 150 -5.66 -8.66 2.61
C ALA A 150 -6.00 -8.46 4.08
N ASP A 151 -6.97 -9.21 4.61
CA ASP A 151 -7.46 -9.03 5.99
C ASP A 151 -6.31 -9.10 7.02
N MET A 152 -5.37 -10.01 6.79
CA MET A 152 -4.18 -10.20 7.62
C MET A 152 -3.20 -9.02 7.62
N VAL A 153 -3.38 -7.98 6.80
CA VAL A 153 -2.54 -6.76 6.86
C VAL A 153 -2.67 -6.09 8.21
N THR A 154 -3.89 -5.94 8.73
CA THR A 154 -4.14 -5.25 10.00
C THR A 154 -4.57 -6.18 11.12
N VAL A 155 -4.96 -7.42 10.83
CA VAL A 155 -5.39 -8.40 11.84
C VAL A 155 -4.40 -9.55 11.92
N ASP A 156 -4.02 -9.95 13.13
CA ASP A 156 -3.27 -11.18 13.38
C ASP A 156 -4.22 -12.37 13.37
N GLU A 157 -4.03 -13.31 12.44
CA GLU A 157 -4.95 -14.44 12.25
C GLU A 157 -4.97 -15.40 13.45
N ALA A 158 -3.87 -15.50 14.21
CA ALA A 158 -3.78 -16.42 15.34
C ALA A 158 -4.56 -15.90 16.56
N THR A 159 -4.64 -14.57 16.72
CA THR A 159 -5.24 -13.93 17.89
C THR A 159 -6.55 -13.21 17.58
N GLY A 160 -6.82 -12.91 16.31
CA GLY A 160 -7.95 -12.10 15.87
C GLY A 160 -7.85 -10.63 16.29
N LYS A 161 -6.66 -10.15 16.68
CA LYS A 161 -6.44 -8.78 17.16
C LYS A 161 -5.78 -7.90 16.12
N ALA A 162 -6.02 -6.60 16.23
CA ALA A 162 -5.31 -5.59 15.44
C ALA A 162 -3.79 -5.65 15.68
N LYS A 163 -3.03 -5.47 14.60
CA LYS A 163 -1.59 -5.24 14.61
C LYS A 163 -1.35 -3.77 14.89
N GLU A 164 -0.81 -3.49 16.07
CA GLU A 164 -0.78 -2.15 16.66
C GLU A 164 -0.19 -1.05 15.76
N TYR A 165 0.82 -1.38 14.93
CA TYR A 165 1.50 -0.42 14.05
C TYR A 165 1.16 -0.61 12.56
N ALA A 166 0.18 -1.45 12.20
CA ALA A 166 -0.24 -1.65 10.83
C ALA A 166 -1.64 -1.08 10.59
N PHE A 167 -1.76 -0.22 9.58
CA PHE A 167 -2.99 0.48 9.20
C PHE A 167 -3.23 0.36 7.70
N ARG A 168 -4.48 0.47 7.28
CA ARG A 168 -4.84 0.58 5.86
C ARG A 168 -5.81 1.73 5.60
N LEU A 169 -5.79 2.24 4.37
CA LEU A 169 -6.76 3.24 3.87
C LEU A 169 -7.81 2.63 2.92
N CYS A 170 -7.46 1.53 2.26
CA CYS A 170 -8.36 0.74 1.42
C CYS A 170 -9.32 -0.11 2.26
N PHE A 171 -10.43 -0.54 1.67
CA PHE A 171 -11.23 -1.62 2.23
C PHE A 171 -10.44 -2.95 2.23
N TYR A 172 -11.03 -4.00 2.82
CA TYR A 172 -10.38 -5.31 2.98
C TYR A 172 -11.01 -6.42 2.12
N ASP A 173 -10.25 -7.49 1.89
CA ASP A 173 -10.56 -8.56 0.94
C ASP A 173 -11.83 -9.33 1.30
N SER A 174 -12.11 -9.56 2.59
CA SER A 174 -13.36 -10.21 2.98
C SER A 174 -14.59 -9.41 2.55
N PHE A 175 -14.54 -8.10 2.65
CA PHE A 175 -15.64 -7.26 2.17
C PHE A 175 -15.69 -7.26 0.63
N GLN A 176 -14.55 -7.08 -0.03
CA GLN A 176 -14.45 -7.04 -1.49
C GLN A 176 -14.91 -8.35 -2.16
N GLY A 177 -14.47 -9.52 -1.68
CA GLY A 177 -14.88 -10.82 -2.20
C GLY A 177 -16.38 -11.07 -2.03
N SER A 178 -16.95 -10.64 -0.89
CA SER A 178 -18.38 -10.73 -0.63
C SER A 178 -19.19 -9.84 -1.57
N VAL A 179 -18.70 -8.62 -1.86
CA VAL A 179 -19.29 -7.72 -2.85
C VAL A 179 -19.26 -8.33 -4.25
N GLY A 180 -18.13 -8.90 -4.67
CA GLY A 180 -18.01 -9.59 -5.96
C GLY A 180 -19.01 -10.75 -6.12
N ALA A 181 -19.17 -11.57 -5.08
CA ALA A 181 -20.14 -12.66 -5.05
C ALA A 181 -21.59 -12.15 -5.17
N ASN A 182 -21.94 -11.12 -4.40
CA ASN A 182 -23.27 -10.52 -4.45
C ASN A 182 -23.56 -9.86 -5.79
N PHE A 183 -22.60 -9.16 -6.38
CA PHE A 183 -22.75 -8.55 -7.70
C PHE A 183 -23.04 -9.61 -8.77
N ILE A 184 -22.27 -10.70 -8.79
CA ILE A 184 -22.49 -11.80 -9.73
C ILE A 184 -23.87 -12.43 -9.52
N PHE A 185 -24.20 -12.81 -8.29
CA PHE A 185 -25.41 -13.58 -8.01
C PHE A 185 -26.69 -12.74 -8.11
N ASN A 186 -26.69 -11.53 -7.53
CA ASN A 186 -27.90 -10.70 -7.45
C ASN A 186 -28.04 -9.76 -8.65
N SER A 187 -26.96 -9.13 -9.09
CA SER A 187 -27.00 -8.09 -10.14
C SER A 187 -26.84 -8.68 -11.54
N LEU A 188 -25.87 -9.57 -11.76
CA LEU A 188 -25.72 -10.28 -13.04
C LEU A 188 -26.64 -11.50 -13.16
N GLN A 189 -27.21 -11.98 -12.04
CA GLN A 189 -28.12 -13.13 -11.98
C GLN A 189 -27.49 -14.44 -12.50
N LEU A 190 -26.17 -14.58 -12.34
CA LEU A 190 -25.39 -15.75 -12.76
C LEU A 190 -25.15 -16.67 -11.55
N LYS A 191 -25.25 -17.97 -11.77
CA LYS A 191 -25.26 -18.98 -10.69
C LYS A 191 -24.13 -20.00 -10.80
N LYS A 192 -23.42 -20.07 -11.93
CA LYS A 192 -22.27 -20.97 -12.12
C LYS A 192 -20.99 -20.20 -12.34
N ALA A 193 -20.09 -20.23 -11.37
CA ALA A 193 -18.80 -19.53 -11.45
C ALA A 193 -17.65 -20.53 -11.61
N ALA A 194 -16.66 -20.16 -12.42
CA ALA A 194 -15.30 -20.68 -12.29
C ALA A 194 -14.47 -19.69 -11.48
N VAL A 195 -13.62 -20.17 -10.58
CA VAL A 195 -12.71 -19.35 -9.77
C VAL A 195 -11.29 -19.62 -10.23
N TYR A 196 -10.55 -18.57 -10.59
CA TYR A 196 -9.20 -18.67 -11.13
C TYR A 196 -8.23 -17.77 -10.34
N VAL A 197 -7.36 -18.38 -9.52
CA VAL A 197 -6.58 -17.68 -8.48
C VAL A 197 -5.07 -17.76 -8.74
N ASP A 198 -4.33 -16.69 -8.39
CA ASP A 198 -2.86 -16.70 -8.34
C ASP A 198 -2.39 -17.26 -7.00
N THR A 199 -1.73 -18.42 -7.02
CA THR A 199 -1.26 -19.06 -5.79
C THR A 199 -0.07 -18.36 -5.15
N ASN A 200 0.63 -17.48 -5.89
CA ASN A 200 1.75 -16.69 -5.38
C ASN A 200 1.30 -15.37 -4.72
N SER A 201 0.00 -15.06 -4.72
CA SER A 201 -0.54 -13.79 -4.24
C SER A 201 -1.46 -13.99 -3.04
N ASP A 202 -1.09 -13.43 -1.89
CA ASP A 202 -1.92 -13.50 -0.67
C ASP A 202 -3.26 -12.78 -0.86
N TYR A 203 -3.25 -11.69 -1.63
CA TYR A 203 -4.43 -10.97 -2.12
C TYR A 203 -5.37 -11.88 -2.93
N SER A 204 -4.84 -12.57 -3.95
CA SER A 204 -5.67 -13.38 -4.85
C SER A 204 -6.33 -14.55 -4.11
N LYS A 205 -5.56 -15.22 -3.25
CA LYS A 205 -6.04 -16.33 -2.42
C LYS A 205 -7.13 -15.87 -1.45
N ALA A 206 -6.91 -14.78 -0.71
CA ALA A 206 -7.86 -14.29 0.29
C ALA A 206 -9.22 -13.94 -0.33
N ILE A 207 -9.22 -13.16 -1.42
CA ILE A 207 -10.45 -12.80 -2.13
C ILE A 207 -11.14 -14.03 -2.72
N GLY A 208 -10.38 -14.93 -3.35
CA GLY A 208 -10.91 -16.14 -3.96
C GLY A 208 -11.65 -17.04 -2.97
N GLU A 209 -11.09 -17.24 -1.77
CA GLU A 209 -11.73 -18.01 -0.71
C GLU A 209 -13.03 -17.36 -0.21
N VAL A 210 -13.03 -16.05 0.02
CA VAL A 210 -14.22 -15.34 0.49
C VAL A 210 -15.32 -15.32 -0.57
N PHE A 211 -14.95 -15.12 -1.84
CA PHE A 211 -15.88 -15.21 -2.95
C PHE A 211 -16.55 -16.58 -3.01
N LYS A 212 -15.77 -17.68 -2.98
CA LYS A 212 -16.31 -19.05 -3.03
C LYS A 212 -17.31 -19.29 -1.91
N LYS A 213 -16.94 -18.94 -0.68
CA LYS A 213 -17.81 -19.07 0.50
C LYS A 213 -19.11 -18.28 0.33
N THR A 214 -19.01 -16.99 0.00
CA THR A 214 -20.19 -16.12 -0.10
C THR A 214 -21.09 -16.52 -1.27
N PHE A 215 -20.51 -16.84 -2.43
CA PHE A 215 -21.26 -17.20 -3.63
C PHE A 215 -22.04 -18.51 -3.43
N THR A 216 -21.45 -19.49 -2.75
CA THR A 216 -22.13 -20.75 -2.41
C THR A 216 -23.21 -20.56 -1.34
N GLU A 217 -22.98 -19.71 -0.34
CA GLU A 217 -24.00 -19.32 0.67
C GLU A 217 -25.22 -18.63 0.04
N LEU A 218 -25.03 -17.86 -1.04
CA LEU A 218 -26.11 -17.27 -1.83
C LEU A 218 -26.87 -18.30 -2.69
N GLY A 219 -26.33 -19.52 -2.84
CA GLY A 219 -26.91 -20.59 -3.66
C GLY A 219 -26.30 -20.72 -5.06
N GLY A 220 -25.14 -20.10 -5.30
CA GLY A 220 -24.33 -20.31 -6.49
C GLY A 220 -23.53 -21.62 -6.44
N GLU A 221 -23.06 -22.07 -7.60
CA GLU A 221 -22.26 -23.28 -7.81
C GLU A 221 -20.88 -22.91 -8.34
N ILE A 222 -19.82 -23.43 -7.72
CA ILE A 222 -18.45 -23.34 -8.25
C ILE A 222 -18.20 -24.56 -9.14
N VAL A 223 -18.16 -24.35 -10.46
CA VAL A 223 -18.05 -25.44 -11.45
C VAL A 223 -16.61 -25.77 -11.83
N ALA A 224 -15.68 -24.85 -11.54
CA ALA A 224 -14.24 -25.06 -11.68
C ALA A 224 -13.47 -24.20 -10.68
N GLU A 225 -12.42 -24.77 -10.09
CA GLU A 225 -11.42 -24.07 -9.31
C GLU A 225 -10.07 -24.34 -9.94
N GLU A 226 -9.42 -23.29 -10.40
CA GLU A 226 -8.17 -23.37 -11.14
C GLU A 226 -7.17 -22.37 -10.60
N ASN A 227 -5.90 -22.62 -10.87
CA ASN A 227 -4.81 -21.81 -10.33
C ASN A 227 -3.77 -21.49 -11.41
N TYR A 228 -3.10 -20.36 -11.23
CA TYR A 228 -1.91 -19.96 -11.98
C TYR A 228 -0.87 -19.38 -11.02
N VAL A 229 0.33 -19.12 -11.54
CA VAL A 229 1.34 -18.31 -10.84
C VAL A 229 1.63 -17.04 -11.63
N ASN A 230 2.01 -15.97 -10.93
CA ASN A 230 2.30 -14.66 -11.55
C ASN A 230 3.32 -14.67 -12.71
N THR A 231 4.21 -15.67 -12.79
CA THR A 231 5.17 -15.82 -13.90
C THR A 231 4.61 -16.51 -15.14
N ASP A 232 3.42 -17.12 -15.06
CA ASP A 232 2.81 -17.81 -16.18
C ASP A 232 2.49 -16.85 -17.32
N GLN A 233 2.65 -17.34 -18.56
CA GLN A 233 2.38 -16.59 -19.79
C GLN A 233 1.38 -17.33 -20.71
N ASP A 234 1.27 -18.65 -20.58
CA ASP A 234 0.30 -19.45 -21.33
C ASP A 234 -0.76 -20.00 -20.37
N PHE A 235 -1.98 -19.50 -20.52
CA PHE A 235 -3.13 -19.85 -19.71
C PHE A 235 -4.10 -20.76 -20.45
N LYS A 236 -3.84 -21.09 -21.73
CA LYS A 236 -4.75 -21.87 -22.60
C LYS A 236 -5.09 -23.25 -22.04
N PRO A 237 -4.17 -24.02 -21.43
CA PRO A 237 -4.52 -25.32 -20.84
C PRO A 237 -5.56 -25.19 -19.71
N THR A 238 -5.38 -24.20 -18.84
CA THR A 238 -6.30 -23.93 -17.73
C THR A 238 -7.63 -23.37 -18.22
N LEU A 239 -7.60 -22.42 -19.15
CA LEU A 239 -8.80 -21.90 -19.80
C LEU A 239 -9.60 -22.97 -20.56
N THR A 240 -8.94 -24.01 -21.08
CA THR A 240 -9.62 -25.16 -21.69
C THR A 240 -10.43 -25.93 -20.66
N ARG A 241 -9.86 -26.18 -19.47
CA ARG A 241 -10.57 -26.86 -18.37
C ARG A 241 -11.73 -26.01 -17.85
N ILE A 242 -11.51 -24.70 -17.66
CA ILE A 242 -12.56 -23.74 -17.31
C ILE A 242 -13.69 -23.78 -18.33
N LYS A 243 -13.38 -23.72 -19.63
CA LYS A 243 -14.38 -23.80 -20.70
C LYS A 243 -15.17 -25.11 -20.68
N SER A 244 -14.49 -26.24 -20.43
CA SER A 244 -15.14 -27.55 -20.32
C SER A 244 -16.09 -27.68 -19.13
N ALA A 245 -15.85 -26.94 -18.05
CA ALA A 245 -16.76 -26.87 -16.90
C ALA A 245 -18.03 -26.03 -17.16
N ASN A 246 -18.09 -25.33 -18.30
CA ASN A 246 -19.24 -24.53 -18.74
C ASN A 246 -19.76 -23.54 -17.67
N PRO A 247 -18.89 -22.64 -17.13
CA PRO A 247 -19.32 -21.59 -16.21
C PRO A 247 -20.15 -20.52 -16.93
N GLU A 248 -20.97 -19.81 -16.17
CA GLU A 248 -21.66 -18.59 -16.61
C GLU A 248 -20.80 -17.34 -16.40
N VAL A 249 -19.81 -17.40 -15.51
CA VAL A 249 -18.88 -16.30 -15.17
C VAL A 249 -17.52 -16.85 -14.73
N ILE A 250 -16.45 -16.11 -14.98
CA ILE A 250 -15.12 -16.40 -14.42
C ILE A 250 -14.79 -15.33 -13.39
N TYR A 251 -14.66 -15.74 -12.13
CA TYR A 251 -14.13 -14.89 -11.06
C TYR A 251 -12.62 -15.03 -11.01
N LEU A 252 -11.92 -13.92 -11.22
CA LEU A 252 -10.46 -13.85 -11.38
C LEU A 252 -9.91 -12.70 -10.51
N PRO A 253 -9.64 -12.94 -9.21
CA PRO A 253 -9.07 -11.91 -8.33
C PRO A 253 -7.56 -11.79 -8.54
N GLY A 254 -7.15 -11.29 -9.72
CA GLY A 254 -5.75 -11.18 -10.13
C GLY A 254 -5.27 -9.73 -10.28
N TYR A 255 -3.99 -9.59 -10.67
CA TYR A 255 -3.39 -8.30 -11.05
C TYR A 255 -3.38 -8.10 -12.56
N TYR A 256 -3.39 -6.84 -13.01
CA TYR A 256 -3.54 -6.45 -14.42
C TYR A 256 -2.61 -7.18 -15.39
N ASN A 257 -1.38 -7.49 -14.95
CA ASN A 257 -0.34 -8.10 -15.76
C ASN A 257 -0.74 -9.50 -16.25
N ASN A 258 -1.24 -10.37 -15.36
CA ASN A 258 -1.72 -11.70 -15.74
C ASN A 258 -3.17 -11.63 -16.24
N VAL A 259 -4.01 -10.78 -15.66
CA VAL A 259 -5.43 -10.64 -16.05
C VAL A 259 -5.56 -10.25 -17.52
N GLY A 260 -4.79 -9.26 -18.00
CA GLY A 260 -4.83 -8.86 -19.40
C GLY A 260 -4.53 -10.03 -20.33
N LEU A 261 -3.49 -10.80 -20.04
CA LEU A 261 -3.12 -11.98 -20.82
C LEU A 261 -4.17 -13.10 -20.75
N ILE A 262 -4.72 -13.37 -19.55
CA ILE A 262 -5.76 -14.37 -19.34
C ILE A 262 -7.01 -14.01 -20.15
N VAL A 263 -7.50 -12.78 -20.03
CA VAL A 263 -8.70 -12.32 -20.75
C VAL A 263 -8.46 -12.40 -22.26
N LYS A 264 -7.32 -11.89 -22.76
CA LYS A 264 -6.96 -11.97 -24.17
C LYS A 264 -7.00 -13.41 -24.70
N GLN A 265 -6.30 -14.33 -24.04
CA GLN A 265 -6.24 -15.73 -24.45
C GLN A 265 -7.61 -16.41 -24.35
N ALA A 266 -8.43 -16.06 -23.34
CA ALA A 266 -9.79 -16.56 -23.21
C ALA A 266 -10.67 -16.13 -24.39
N ARG A 267 -10.59 -14.85 -24.79
CA ARG A 267 -11.33 -14.33 -25.96
C ARG A 267 -10.85 -14.98 -27.26
N GLU A 268 -9.55 -15.17 -27.46
CA GLU A 268 -8.98 -15.94 -28.60
C GLU A 268 -9.54 -17.37 -28.68
N MET A 269 -9.85 -17.98 -27.53
CA MET A 269 -10.44 -19.31 -27.42
C MET A 269 -11.98 -19.32 -27.50
N GLY A 270 -12.60 -18.17 -27.74
CA GLY A 270 -14.06 -18.00 -27.83
C GLY A 270 -14.79 -18.12 -26.49
N ILE A 271 -14.11 -17.86 -25.37
CA ILE A 271 -14.73 -17.76 -24.04
C ILE A 271 -15.25 -16.32 -23.89
N THR A 272 -16.56 -16.12 -23.98
CA THR A 272 -17.20 -14.78 -23.99
C THR A 272 -17.99 -14.45 -22.72
N VAL A 273 -18.04 -15.38 -21.76
CA VAL A 273 -18.66 -15.15 -20.45
C VAL A 273 -18.02 -13.96 -19.73
N PRO A 274 -18.75 -13.31 -18.80
CA PRO A 274 -18.18 -12.21 -18.03
C PRO A 274 -16.95 -12.65 -17.25
N PHE A 275 -15.97 -11.76 -17.17
CA PHE A 275 -14.92 -11.84 -16.16
C PHE A 275 -15.26 -10.85 -15.05
N VAL A 276 -15.16 -11.28 -13.81
CA VAL A 276 -15.31 -10.40 -12.64
C VAL A 276 -14.06 -10.54 -11.80
N GLY A 277 -13.39 -9.42 -11.53
CA GLY A 277 -12.20 -9.36 -10.72
C GLY A 277 -12.36 -8.39 -9.55
N ALA A 278 -11.22 -7.94 -9.06
CA ALA A 278 -11.10 -7.01 -7.95
C ALA A 278 -10.18 -5.83 -8.33
N ASP A 279 -9.86 -4.97 -7.37
CA ASP A 279 -9.15 -3.70 -7.55
C ASP A 279 -7.76 -3.84 -8.21
N GLY A 280 -7.15 -5.02 -8.14
CA GLY A 280 -5.96 -5.38 -8.93
C GLY A 280 -6.09 -5.28 -10.45
N TYR A 281 -7.29 -5.00 -10.99
CA TYR A 281 -7.46 -4.74 -12.43
C TYR A 281 -7.10 -3.30 -12.79
N ASP A 282 -7.08 -2.38 -11.81
CA ASP A 282 -7.01 -0.95 -12.07
C ASP A 282 -5.60 -0.49 -12.44
N SER A 283 -5.29 -0.63 -13.73
CA SER A 283 -4.05 -0.14 -14.33
C SER A 283 -4.29 0.20 -15.80
N PRO A 284 -3.72 1.31 -16.30
CA PRO A 284 -3.77 1.62 -17.73
C PRO A 284 -3.09 0.54 -18.59
N ASP A 285 -2.18 -0.25 -18.01
CA ASP A 285 -1.50 -1.33 -18.71
C ASP A 285 -2.39 -2.56 -18.95
N LEU A 286 -3.50 -2.71 -18.22
CA LEU A 286 -4.47 -3.77 -18.47
C LEU A 286 -4.96 -3.75 -19.93
N VAL A 287 -5.27 -2.55 -20.44
CA VAL A 287 -5.75 -2.36 -21.82
C VAL A 287 -4.68 -2.72 -22.84
N LYS A 288 -3.42 -2.36 -22.56
CA LYS A 288 -2.29 -2.67 -23.44
C LYS A 288 -2.05 -4.19 -23.55
N LEU A 289 -2.23 -4.91 -22.45
CA LEU A 289 -2.00 -6.36 -22.38
C LEU A 289 -3.18 -7.16 -22.92
N GLY A 290 -4.40 -6.77 -22.54
CA GLY A 290 -5.64 -7.45 -22.92
C GLY A 290 -6.10 -7.17 -24.34
N GLY A 291 -5.82 -5.98 -24.87
CA GLY A 291 -6.49 -5.45 -26.06
C GLY A 291 -7.87 -4.91 -25.71
N ALA A 292 -8.15 -3.68 -26.13
CA ALA A 292 -9.36 -2.94 -25.77
C ALA A 292 -10.65 -3.73 -26.07
N GLU A 293 -10.71 -4.38 -27.23
CA GLU A 293 -11.85 -5.15 -27.70
C GLU A 293 -12.14 -6.39 -26.84
N ASN A 294 -11.11 -6.98 -26.24
CA ASN A 294 -11.22 -8.21 -25.43
C ASN A 294 -11.73 -7.93 -24.01
N LEU A 295 -11.58 -6.68 -23.56
CA LEU A 295 -11.98 -6.21 -22.24
C LEU A 295 -13.45 -5.85 -22.12
N ASN A 296 -14.25 -6.05 -23.17
CA ASN A 296 -15.69 -6.01 -23.04
C ASN A 296 -16.20 -7.15 -22.14
N ASN A 297 -17.28 -6.88 -21.38
CA ASN A 297 -17.86 -7.83 -20.42
C ASN A 297 -16.85 -8.24 -19.33
N VAL A 298 -16.05 -7.27 -18.88
CA VAL A 298 -15.12 -7.41 -17.76
C VAL A 298 -15.51 -6.39 -16.69
N PHE A 299 -15.69 -6.86 -15.48
CA PHE A 299 -16.08 -6.06 -14.32
C PHE A 299 -15.06 -6.23 -13.20
N PHE A 300 -14.94 -5.24 -12.34
CA PHE A 300 -14.12 -5.35 -11.14
C PHE A 300 -14.61 -4.38 -10.05
N THR A 301 -14.42 -4.78 -8.80
CA THR A 301 -14.57 -3.91 -7.64
C THR A 301 -13.38 -2.97 -7.55
N ASN A 302 -13.59 -1.74 -7.07
CA ASN A 302 -12.56 -0.73 -6.93
C ASN A 302 -12.89 0.29 -5.82
N HIS A 303 -11.90 1.10 -5.43
CA HIS A 303 -12.01 2.12 -4.37
C HIS A 303 -12.53 3.46 -4.85
N TYR A 304 -12.55 3.65 -6.16
CA TYR A 304 -12.61 4.95 -6.79
C TYR A 304 -13.13 4.85 -8.22
N SER A 305 -13.70 5.95 -8.73
CA SER A 305 -13.91 6.16 -10.15
C SER A 305 -13.64 7.62 -10.48
N SER A 306 -12.85 7.88 -11.51
CA SER A 306 -12.65 9.23 -12.04
C SER A 306 -13.92 9.84 -12.65
N GLN A 307 -14.94 9.01 -12.91
CA GLN A 307 -16.26 9.45 -13.38
C GLN A 307 -17.21 9.82 -12.22
N ASP A 308 -16.78 9.70 -10.97
CA ASP A 308 -17.60 10.11 -9.83
C ASP A 308 -17.84 11.62 -9.87
N THR A 309 -19.11 12.04 -9.88
CA THR A 309 -19.50 13.44 -10.04
C THR A 309 -19.33 14.29 -8.78
N ASP A 310 -18.84 13.70 -7.68
CA ASP A 310 -18.44 14.46 -6.50
C ASP A 310 -17.45 15.57 -6.88
N PRO A 311 -17.72 16.84 -6.54
CA PRO A 311 -16.83 17.96 -6.86
C PRO A 311 -15.40 17.82 -6.33
N ASN A 312 -15.19 17.13 -5.20
CA ASN A 312 -13.85 16.90 -4.66
C ASN A 312 -13.07 15.90 -5.51
N VAL A 313 -13.75 14.85 -6.00
CA VAL A 313 -13.15 13.90 -6.95
C VAL A 313 -12.80 14.61 -8.26
N GLN A 314 -13.72 15.40 -8.83
CA GLN A 314 -13.46 16.09 -10.10
C GLN A 314 -12.31 17.10 -9.99
N LYS A 315 -12.21 17.84 -8.89
CA LYS A 315 -11.06 18.73 -8.63
C LYS A 315 -9.74 17.96 -8.56
N PHE A 316 -9.72 16.82 -7.87
CA PHE A 316 -8.54 15.96 -7.80
C PHE A 316 -8.16 15.42 -9.18
N VAL A 317 -9.13 14.92 -9.96
CA VAL A 317 -8.90 14.45 -11.34
C VAL A 317 -8.26 15.53 -12.20
N GLU A 318 -8.82 16.75 -12.18
CA GLU A 318 -8.30 17.89 -12.94
C GLU A 318 -6.87 18.25 -12.51
N ALA A 319 -6.64 18.38 -11.21
CA ALA A 319 -5.34 18.76 -10.67
C ALA A 319 -4.27 17.68 -10.91
N PHE A 320 -4.64 16.40 -10.72
CA PHE A 320 -3.74 15.27 -10.96
C PHE A 320 -3.36 15.18 -12.43
N LYS A 321 -4.33 15.33 -13.34
CA LYS A 321 -4.10 15.35 -14.78
C LYS A 321 -3.23 16.52 -15.21
N ALA A 322 -3.42 17.70 -14.62
CA ALA A 322 -2.58 18.86 -14.88
C ALA A 322 -1.12 18.66 -14.42
N ALA A 323 -0.91 17.95 -13.30
CA ALA A 323 0.41 17.70 -12.75
C ALA A 323 1.15 16.52 -13.42
N ASN A 324 0.42 15.46 -13.83
CA ASN A 324 1.00 14.18 -14.23
C ASN A 324 0.74 13.80 -15.70
N GLY A 325 -0.19 14.46 -16.39
CA GLY A 325 -0.54 14.21 -17.79
C GLY A 325 -1.54 13.08 -18.04
N ASP A 326 -1.73 12.19 -17.06
CA ASP A 326 -2.66 11.06 -17.13
C ASP A 326 -3.84 11.25 -16.16
N GLU A 327 -4.95 10.57 -16.44
CA GLU A 327 -6.08 10.49 -15.51
C GLU A 327 -5.69 9.59 -14.31
N PRO A 328 -6.02 9.96 -13.06
CA PRO A 328 -5.67 9.15 -11.91
C PRO A 328 -6.48 7.85 -11.88
N ASP A 329 -5.80 6.75 -11.62
CA ASP A 329 -6.41 5.49 -11.19
C ASP A 329 -6.68 5.48 -9.67
N ALA A 330 -7.26 4.41 -9.16
CA ALA A 330 -7.52 4.27 -7.73
C ALA A 330 -6.23 4.28 -6.90
N PHE A 331 -5.12 3.75 -7.42
CA PHE A 331 -3.84 3.75 -6.70
C PHE A 331 -3.31 5.18 -6.48
N ALA A 332 -3.39 6.04 -7.49
CA ALA A 332 -3.09 7.46 -7.36
C ALA A 332 -4.01 8.16 -6.36
N ALA A 333 -5.32 7.90 -6.43
CA ALA A 333 -6.31 8.49 -5.52
C ALA A 333 -6.09 8.05 -4.05
N LEU A 334 -5.82 6.75 -3.82
CA LEU A 334 -5.52 6.20 -2.51
C LEU A 334 -4.19 6.75 -1.95
N GLY A 335 -3.17 6.90 -2.79
CA GLY A 335 -1.90 7.53 -2.40
C GLY A 335 -2.07 8.99 -1.97
N TYR A 336 -2.88 9.75 -2.71
CA TYR A 336 -3.24 11.12 -2.37
C TYR A 336 -3.92 11.20 -0.98
N ASP A 337 -4.97 10.41 -0.78
CA ASP A 337 -5.68 10.35 0.51
C ASP A 337 -4.78 9.87 1.65
N ALA A 338 -3.89 8.91 1.41
CA ALA A 338 -3.01 8.36 2.45
C ALA A 338 -2.02 9.39 2.98
N MET A 339 -1.50 10.26 2.10
CA MET A 339 -0.62 11.34 2.54
C MET A 339 -1.39 12.41 3.33
N TYR A 340 -2.61 12.76 2.90
CA TYR A 340 -3.46 13.68 3.66
C TYR A 340 -3.86 13.10 5.02
N LEU A 341 -4.21 11.81 5.09
CA LEU A 341 -4.53 11.11 6.34
C LEU A 341 -3.32 11.10 7.28
N MET A 342 -2.13 10.78 6.76
CA MET A 342 -0.90 10.77 7.55
C MET A 342 -0.57 12.18 8.08
N ALA A 343 -0.74 13.23 7.26
CA ALA A 343 -0.52 14.60 7.69
C ALA A 343 -1.52 15.06 8.76
N ASP A 344 -2.81 14.70 8.60
CA ASP A 344 -3.84 14.91 9.61
C ASP A 344 -3.48 14.21 10.95
N ALA A 345 -3.08 12.94 10.88
CA ALA A 345 -2.66 12.18 12.06
C ALA A 345 -1.44 12.80 12.75
N ILE A 346 -0.42 13.23 12.00
CA ILE A 346 0.75 13.94 12.54
C ILE A 346 0.33 15.23 13.26
N ASN A 347 -0.56 16.02 12.64
CA ASN A 347 -1.05 17.25 13.25
C ASN A 347 -1.84 16.99 14.54
N ARG A 348 -2.72 15.98 14.56
CA ARG A 348 -3.46 15.58 15.77
C ARG A 348 -2.56 15.02 16.86
N ALA A 349 -1.50 14.30 16.48
CA ALA A 349 -0.48 13.81 17.42
C ALA A 349 0.30 14.95 18.09
N GLY A 350 0.42 16.11 17.43
CA GLY A 350 1.09 17.30 17.95
C GLY A 350 2.63 17.19 18.05
N LYS A 351 3.19 16.05 17.67
CA LYS A 351 4.64 15.79 17.60
C LYS A 351 4.97 14.73 16.55
N ALA A 352 6.16 14.81 15.98
CA ALA A 352 6.70 13.83 15.03
C ALA A 352 7.24 12.59 15.77
N ASP A 353 6.34 11.86 16.43
CA ASP A 353 6.65 10.71 17.28
C ASP A 353 5.86 9.49 16.80
N PRO A 354 6.52 8.35 16.49
CA PRO A 354 5.85 7.18 15.92
C PRO A 354 4.66 6.67 16.74
N GLU A 355 4.79 6.63 18.07
CA GLU A 355 3.74 6.14 18.96
C GLU A 355 2.51 7.07 18.95
N ALA A 356 2.73 8.39 19.04
CA ALA A 356 1.63 9.35 18.97
C ALA A 356 0.95 9.40 17.59
N ILE A 357 1.72 9.22 16.50
CA ILE A 357 1.16 9.10 15.14
C ILE A 357 0.30 7.83 15.02
N LYS A 358 0.77 6.70 15.56
CA LYS A 358 0.03 5.44 15.62
C LYS A 358 -1.31 5.62 16.33
N ASP A 359 -1.31 6.24 17.51
CA ASP A 359 -2.55 6.50 18.26
C ASP A 359 -3.49 7.44 17.50
N ALA A 360 -2.96 8.47 16.83
CA ALA A 360 -3.74 9.38 16.01
C ALA A 360 -4.35 8.67 14.78
N LEU A 361 -3.62 7.77 14.11
CA LEU A 361 -4.15 6.97 13.02
C LEU A 361 -5.32 6.09 13.50
N ALA A 362 -5.16 5.40 14.63
CA ALA A 362 -6.21 4.59 15.23
C ALA A 362 -7.46 5.41 15.62
N ALA A 363 -7.27 6.66 16.05
CA ALA A 363 -8.36 7.56 16.44
C ALA A 363 -9.03 8.31 15.26
N THR A 364 -8.70 7.98 14.00
CA THR A 364 -9.25 8.67 12.83
C THR A 364 -10.76 8.47 12.71
N GLN A 365 -11.50 9.57 12.60
CA GLN A 365 -12.95 9.58 12.40
C GLN A 365 -13.31 10.60 11.32
N ASP A 366 -14.27 10.25 10.47
CA ASP A 366 -14.86 11.12 9.44
C ASP A 366 -13.83 11.83 8.54
N PHE A 367 -12.69 11.18 8.28
CA PHE A 367 -11.66 11.73 7.39
C PHE A 367 -12.23 11.77 5.96
N ALA A 368 -12.33 12.96 5.40
CA ALA A 368 -12.86 13.18 4.06
C ALA A 368 -11.73 13.08 3.01
N GLY A 369 -11.69 11.96 2.29
CA GLY A 369 -10.80 11.75 1.15
C GLY A 369 -11.53 11.79 -0.20
N VAL A 370 -10.77 11.82 -1.30
CA VAL A 370 -11.30 11.71 -2.66
C VAL A 370 -11.80 10.30 -2.97
N THR A 371 -11.30 9.30 -2.22
CA THR A 371 -11.78 7.91 -2.28
C THR A 371 -12.92 7.64 -1.29
N GLY A 372 -13.55 8.70 -0.76
CA GLY A 372 -14.67 8.66 0.17
C GLY A 372 -14.28 9.05 1.60
N THR A 373 -15.30 9.21 2.44
CA THR A 373 -15.12 9.42 3.88
C THR A 373 -14.79 8.10 4.56
N LEU A 374 -13.82 8.11 5.48
CA LEU A 374 -13.43 6.92 6.26
C LEU A 374 -13.28 7.23 7.75
N SER A 375 -13.67 6.25 8.56
CA SER A 375 -13.37 6.17 9.99
C SER A 375 -12.65 4.86 10.25
N MET A 376 -11.66 4.89 11.13
CA MET A 376 -10.87 3.73 11.50
C MET A 376 -11.62 2.92 12.56
N ASP A 377 -11.78 1.61 12.33
CA ASP A 377 -12.35 0.68 13.31
C ASP A 377 -11.27 0.16 14.30
N GLU A 378 -11.69 -0.69 15.25
CA GLU A 378 -10.78 -1.29 16.25
C GLU A 378 -9.73 -2.24 15.64
N ASN A 379 -9.90 -2.65 14.39
CA ASN A 379 -9.02 -3.53 13.63
C ASN A 379 -8.18 -2.76 12.61
N HIS A 380 -8.16 -1.43 12.71
CA HIS A 380 -7.47 -0.53 11.80
C HIS A 380 -7.94 -0.67 10.34
N ASN A 381 -9.20 -1.03 10.14
CA ASN A 381 -9.87 -1.05 8.84
C ASN A 381 -10.76 0.19 8.67
N PRO A 382 -10.80 0.77 7.47
CA PRO A 382 -11.72 1.83 7.13
C PRO A 382 -13.08 1.27 6.73
N VAL A 383 -14.16 1.92 7.18
CA VAL A 383 -15.52 1.68 6.68
C VAL A 383 -15.78 2.63 5.50
N LYS A 384 -15.80 2.10 4.27
CA LYS A 384 -16.01 2.88 3.05
C LYS A 384 -16.71 2.10 1.94
N ALA A 385 -17.23 2.82 0.95
CA ALA A 385 -17.95 2.24 -0.19
C ALA A 385 -17.04 1.49 -1.17
N VAL A 386 -17.61 0.54 -1.89
CA VAL A 386 -16.99 -0.16 -3.04
C VAL A 386 -17.63 0.36 -4.32
N VAL A 387 -16.82 0.66 -5.32
CA VAL A 387 -17.27 0.95 -6.67
C VAL A 387 -17.19 -0.32 -7.52
N ILE A 388 -18.15 -0.53 -8.41
CA ILE A 388 -18.06 -1.54 -9.45
C ILE A 388 -17.85 -0.82 -10.77
N LEU A 389 -16.82 -1.23 -11.50
CA LEU A 389 -16.48 -0.71 -12.82
C LEU A 389 -16.70 -1.79 -13.88
N GLU A 390 -17.10 -1.34 -15.07
CA GLU A 390 -17.21 -2.15 -16.28
C GLU A 390 -16.22 -1.61 -17.31
N LEU A 391 -15.48 -2.49 -17.98
CA LEU A 391 -14.66 -2.12 -19.13
C LEU A 391 -15.49 -2.23 -20.42
N LYS A 392 -15.53 -1.13 -21.18
CA LYS A 392 -16.15 -1.03 -22.50
C LYS A 392 -15.11 -0.55 -23.49
N ASP A 393 -14.69 -1.43 -24.40
CA ASP A 393 -13.60 -1.18 -25.33
C ASP A 393 -12.35 -0.61 -24.62
N GLY A 394 -12.00 -1.21 -23.47
CA GLY A 394 -10.87 -0.81 -22.64
C GLY A 394 -11.08 0.46 -21.80
N VAL A 395 -12.24 1.13 -21.90
CA VAL A 395 -12.56 2.32 -21.11
C VAL A 395 -13.31 1.91 -19.84
N GLN A 396 -12.82 2.34 -18.68
CA GLN A 396 -13.52 2.15 -17.41
C GLN A 396 -14.80 2.98 -17.40
N THR A 397 -15.91 2.32 -17.07
CA THR A 397 -17.23 2.94 -16.96
C THR A 397 -17.79 2.65 -15.57
N PHE A 398 -18.23 3.68 -14.86
CA PHE A 398 -18.92 3.51 -13.59
C PHE A 398 -20.17 2.64 -13.78
N ARG A 399 -20.30 1.58 -12.99
CA ARG A 399 -21.44 0.67 -13.05
C ARG A 399 -22.34 0.80 -11.83
N ASP A 400 -21.76 0.72 -10.64
CA ASP A 400 -22.50 0.75 -9.38
C ASP A 400 -21.61 1.23 -8.23
N LYS A 401 -22.23 1.65 -7.12
CA LYS A 401 -21.55 1.96 -5.85
C LYS A 401 -22.30 1.31 -4.70
N ILE A 402 -21.60 0.44 -3.99
CA ILE A 402 -22.12 -0.32 -2.86
C ILE A 402 -21.61 0.36 -1.58
N LEU A 403 -22.54 0.89 -0.80
CA LEU A 403 -22.24 1.45 0.52
C LEU A 403 -22.04 0.31 1.52
N PRO A 404 -21.16 0.50 2.53
CA PRO A 404 -20.89 -0.50 3.55
C PRO A 404 -22.10 -0.81 4.44
#